data_AF-A0A7C7CJY7-F1
#
_entry.id   AF-A0A7C7CJY7-F1
#
_cell.length_a   1.000
_cell.length_b   1.000
_cell.length_c   1.000
_cell.angle_alpha   90.00
_cell.angle_beta   90.00
_cell.angle_gamma   90.00
#
_symmetry.space_group_name_H-M   'P 1'
#
loop_
_entity.id
_entity.type
_entity.pdbx_description
1 polymer ?
#
loop_
_entity_poly.entity_id
_entity_poly.type
_entity_poly.pdbx_seq_one_letter_code
_entity_poly.pdbx_strand_id
1 'polypeptide(L)' 'MKIVIAPQTFKGSISALEVANAMRDGIELELEDAQLELVPVADGGDGTLETLVEISNG' A
#
# COMPACT_ATOMS: atom_id res chain seq x y z
N MET A 1 16.12 -4.71 -8.26
CA MET A 1 16.15 -3.83 -7.06
C MET A 1 14.94 -4.20 -6.21
N LYS A 2 15.04 -4.23 -4.87
CA LYS A 2 13.89 -4.51 -3.99
C LYS A 2 13.34 -3.21 -3.42
N ILE A 3 12.03 -2.98 -3.54
CA ILE A 3 11.34 -1.78 -3.05
C ILE A 3 10.20 -2.23 -2.14
N VAL A 4 10.14 -1.69 -0.93
CA VAL A 4 9.03 -1.87 -0.01
C VAL A 4 8.10 -0.66 -0.14
N ILE A 5 6.83 -0.92 -0.46
CA ILE A 5 5.79 0.08 -0.63
C ILE A 5 4.92 0.05 0.63
N ALA A 6 5.19 0.97 1.56
CA ALA A 6 4.52 1.03 2.86
C ALA A 6 3.74 2.33 3.12
N PRO A 7 2.70 2.63 2.32
CA PRO A 7 1.91 3.85 2.46
C PRO A 7 0.85 3.73 3.56
N GLN A 8 0.34 4.90 3.97
CA GLN A 8 -0.87 5.05 4.78
C GLN A 8 -2.05 5.49 3.89
N THR A 9 -3.27 5.25 4.38
CA THR A 9 -4.53 5.72 3.79
C THR A 9 -4.52 7.24 3.52
N PHE A 10 -5.11 7.64 2.40
CA PHE A 10 -5.42 9.04 2.14
C PHE A 10 -6.78 9.37 2.77
N LYS A 11 -6.77 10.05 3.91
CA LYS A 11 -7.98 10.30 4.72
C LYS A 11 -9.11 10.93 3.87
N GLY A 12 -10.25 10.25 3.82
CA GLY A 12 -11.43 10.68 3.07
C GLY A 12 -11.34 10.46 1.55
N SER A 13 -10.36 9.68 1.08
CA SER A 13 -10.16 9.37 -0.33
C SER A 13 -10.03 7.86 -0.54
N ILE A 14 -8.82 7.32 -0.58
CA ILE A 14 -8.53 5.92 -0.94
C ILE A 14 -7.78 5.19 0.18
N SER A 15 -7.97 3.88 0.29
CA SER A 15 -7.39 3.00 1.30
C SER A 15 -5.86 2.89 1.16
N ALA A 16 -5.18 2.45 2.21
CA ALA A 16 -3.72 2.26 2.17
C ALA A 16 -3.31 1.24 1.09
N LEU A 17 -4.12 0.18 0.89
CA LEU A 17 -3.91 -0.79 -0.17
C LEU A 17 -4.10 -0.18 -1.56
N GLU A 18 -5.11 0.68 -1.76
CA GLU A 18 -5.31 1.38 -3.02
C GLU A 18 -4.13 2.31 -3.35
N VAL A 19 -3.61 3.04 -2.36
CA VAL A 19 -2.39 3.85 -2.51
C VAL A 19 -1.19 2.96 -2.88
N ALA A 20 -1.03 1.81 -2.22
CA ALA A 20 0.08 0.89 -2.49
C ALA A 20 0.03 0.34 -3.93
N ASN A 21 -1.16 0.00 -4.43
CA ASN A 21 -1.34 -0.44 -5.81
C ASN A 21 -1.04 0.69 -6.81
N ALA A 22 -1.53 1.91 -6.57
CA ALA A 22 -1.23 3.04 -7.45
C ALA A 22 0.28 3.35 -7.52
N MET A 23 1.00 3.22 -6.39
CA MET A 23 2.45 3.34 -6.36
C MET A 23 3.13 2.21 -7.13
N ARG A 24 2.67 0.96 -6.96
CA ARG A 24 3.19 -0.20 -7.72
C ARG A 24 3.06 0.05 -9.22
N ASP A 25 1.87 0.40 -9.68
CA ASP A 25 1.59 0.62 -11.10
C ASP A 25 2.51 1.72 -11.68
N GLY A 26 2.73 2.82 -10.93
CA GLY A 26 3.64 3.88 -11.34
C GLY A 26 5.12 3.46 -11.37
N ILE A 27 5.55 2.61 -10.43
CA ILE A 27 6.93 2.10 -10.38
C ILE A 27 7.19 1.11 -11.52
N GLU A 28 6.24 0.23 -11.81
CA GLU A 28 6.36 -0.77 -12.87
C GLU A 28 6.51 -0.15 -14.26
N LEU A 29 6.00 1.07 -14.49
CA LEU A 29 6.19 1.80 -15.75
C LEU A 29 7.65 2.12 -16.08
N GLU A 30 8.51 2.29 -15.06
CA GLU A 30 9.92 2.68 -15.24
C GLU A 30 10.90 1.59 -14.81
N LEU A 31 10.48 0.70 -13.91
CA LEU A 31 11.33 -0.31 -13.27
C LEU A 31 10.69 -1.69 -13.34
N GLU A 32 10.54 -2.23 -14.55
CA GLU A 32 9.89 -3.53 -14.83
C GLU A 32 10.49 -4.70 -14.01
N ASP A 33 11.80 -4.67 -13.71
CA ASP A 33 12.51 -5.72 -12.96
C ASP A 33 12.59 -5.46 -11.44
N ALA A 34 11.86 -4.48 -10.91
CA ALA A 34 11.83 -4.23 -9.48
C ALA A 34 11.03 -5.31 -8.75
N GLN A 35 11.56 -5.81 -7.64
CA GLN A 35 10.82 -6.65 -6.71
C GLN A 35 10.05 -5.75 -5.76
N LEU A 36 8.73 -5.71 -5.90
CA LEU A 36 7.85 -4.83 -5.15
C LEU A 36 7.14 -5.60 -4.05
N GLU A 37 7.28 -5.14 -2.80
CA GLU A 37 6.61 -5.71 -1.63
C GLU A 37 5.66 -4.66 -1.04
N LEU A 38 4.36 -4.92 -1.13
CA LEU A 38 3.33 -4.02 -0.62
C LEU A 38 3.10 -4.33 0.86
N VAL A 39 3.34 -3.34 1.71
CA VAL A 39 3.16 -3.42 3.16
C VAL A 39 2.35 -2.19 3.62
N PRO A 40 1.06 -2.06 3.26
CA PRO A 40 0.23 -0.97 3.73
C PRO A 40 0.26 -0.87 5.26
N VAL A 41 0.35 0.35 5.80
CA VAL A 41 0.48 0.59 7.24
C VAL A 41 -0.64 1.48 7.77
N ALA A 42 -0.91 1.32 9.05
CA ALA A 42 -1.79 2.19 9.81
C ALA A 42 -1.17 2.55 11.16
N ASP A 43 -1.55 3.71 11.71
CA ASP A 43 -0.96 4.32 12.90
C ASP A 43 -1.80 4.16 14.18
N GLY A 44 -2.94 3.46 14.10
CA GLY A 44 -3.91 3.33 15.20
C GLY A 44 -5.08 4.30 15.12
N GLY A 45 -5.13 5.20 14.14
CA GLY A 45 -6.26 6.09 13.87
C GLY A 45 -7.39 5.45 13.07
N ASP A 46 -8.29 6.29 12.57
CA ASP A 46 -9.38 5.90 11.65
C ASP A 46 -8.81 5.17 10.42
N GLY A 47 -9.40 4.04 10.03
CA GLY A 47 -8.92 3.24 8.89
C GLY A 47 -7.89 2.17 9.27
N THR A 48 -7.49 2.08 10.54
CA THR A 48 -6.52 1.08 10.99
C THR A 48 -7.05 -0.34 10.88
N LEU A 49 -8.30 -0.56 11.29
CA LEU A 49 -8.89 -1.90 11.26
C LEU A 49 -9.11 -2.36 9.82
N GLU A 50 -9.59 -1.46 8.97
CA GLU A 50 -9.75 -1.67 7.53
C GLU A 50 -8.41 -2.06 6.88
N THR A 51 -7.34 -1.30 7.17
CA THR A 51 -5.99 -1.59 6.65
C THR A 51 -5.49 -2.95 7.12
N LEU A 52 -5.71 -3.30 8.40
CA LEU A 52 -5.30 -4.60 8.95
C LEU A 52 -6.07 -5.79 8.33
N VAL A 53 -7.37 -5.62 8.08
CA VAL A 53 -8.21 -6.62 7.40
C VAL A 53 -7.74 -6.81 5.95
N GLU A 54 -7.50 -5.72 5.23
CA GLU A 54 -7.02 -5.73 3.84
C GLU A 54 -5.68 -6.50 3.69
N ILE A 55 -4.76 -6.37 4.64
CA ILE A 55 -3.44 -7.02 4.56
C ILE A 55 -3.43 -8.45 5.11
N SER A 56 -4.37 -8.82 5.99
CA SER A 56 -4.35 -10.12 6.68
C SER A 56 -5.18 -11.20 5.99
N ASN A 57 -5.87 -10.88 4.89
CA ASN A 57 -6.79 -11.79 4.18
C ASN A 57 -7.89 -12.37 5.10
N GLY A 58 -8.33 -11.61 6.11
CA GLY A 58 -9.34 -12.01 7.10
C GLY A 58 -10.27 -10.86 7.47
#